data_AF-A0A946TLA9-F1
#
_entry.id   AF-A0A946TLA9-F1
#
_cell.length_a   1.000
_cell.length_b   1.000
_cell.length_c   1.000
_cell.angle_alpha   90.00
_cell.angle_beta   90.00
_cell.angle_gamma   90.00
#
_symmetry.space_group_name_H-M   'P 1'
#
loop_
_entity.id
_entity.type
_entity.pdbx_description
1 polymer ?
#
loop_
_entity_poly.entity_id
_entity_poly.type
_entity_poly.pdbx_seq_one_letter_code
_entity_poly.pdbx_strand_id
1 'polypeptide(L)'
;MAKITTARAITQCLIEKGVDTAFGIPGVQLDEMFNALYETRDEIRLINPRHEQASAYMAMGYAQSTGKVGTCLAVPGPGVLNTSAALATAYGNNAPVLCLAGQIPSKLIDKGFGILHEIKDQPGTLSAVTKWQGRINEFAETPEVMAEAFNQLSTGRRRPVLVEASPDILAEEGESARGASTGSVPSHAIDQDAINEAAKLLGSAKNPAILVGGGAMDASAEIAVLSEMLQAPVIMSQDGLGVMDYRKPMALNMLAGAEYWLKIDVAIAIGTRFVMPMMDWGFDDDIKQIRIDIDGGQSLMPWAPDVHLVADAALATSALCDALADHNPSREDRTEEFLNLKTATD
;
A
#
# COMPACT_ATOMS: atom_id res chain seq x y z
N MET A 1 22.16 -3.99 -30.99
CA MET A 1 20.72 -4.29 -30.79
C MET A 1 19.88 -3.18 -31.40
N ALA A 2 18.55 -3.27 -31.47
CA ALA A 2 17.74 -2.11 -31.85
C ALA A 2 17.91 -1.01 -30.80
N LYS A 3 18.18 0.22 -31.24
CA LYS A 3 18.20 1.39 -30.35
C LYS A 3 16.77 1.79 -30.01
N ILE A 4 16.53 2.10 -28.75
CA ILE A 4 15.24 2.61 -28.27
C ILE A 4 15.52 3.85 -27.41
N THR A 5 14.53 4.74 -27.31
CA THR A 5 14.61 5.88 -26.41
C THR A 5 14.46 5.44 -24.96
N THR A 6 14.96 6.24 -24.01
CA THR A 6 14.71 6.05 -22.57
C THR A 6 13.21 5.97 -22.28
N ALA A 7 12.39 6.80 -22.92
CA ALA A 7 10.93 6.76 -22.78
C ALA A 7 10.33 5.40 -23.19
N ARG A 8 10.85 4.81 -24.27
CA ARG A 8 10.47 3.47 -24.72
C ARG A 8 10.94 2.39 -23.75
N ALA A 9 12.14 2.52 -23.19
CA ALA A 9 12.67 1.60 -22.19
C ALA A 9 11.85 1.64 -20.88
N ILE A 10 11.47 2.83 -20.40
CA ILE A 10 10.55 2.99 -19.25
C ILE A 10 9.23 2.27 -19.54
N THR A 11 8.65 2.51 -20.72
CA THR A 11 7.38 1.90 -21.13
C THR A 11 7.47 0.37 -21.20
N GLN A 12 8.58 -0.19 -21.68
CA GLN A 12 8.83 -1.64 -21.64
C GLN A 12 8.86 -2.16 -20.19
N CYS A 13 9.53 -1.46 -19.27
CA CYS A 13 9.54 -1.84 -17.86
C CYS A 13 8.14 -1.82 -17.24
N LEU A 14 7.30 -0.83 -17.60
CA LEU A 14 5.90 -0.77 -17.14
C LEU A 14 5.12 -2.02 -17.58
N ILE A 15 5.24 -2.40 -18.85
CA ILE A 15 4.56 -3.57 -19.43
C ILE A 15 5.04 -4.86 -18.77
N GLU A 16 6.36 -5.04 -18.61
CA GLU A 16 6.95 -6.20 -17.95
C GLU A 16 6.48 -6.34 -16.50
N LYS A 17 6.13 -5.23 -15.85
CA LYS A 17 5.59 -5.17 -14.48
C LYS A 17 4.06 -5.25 -14.43
N GLY A 18 3.40 -5.49 -15.56
CA GLY A 18 1.96 -5.69 -15.63
C GLY A 18 1.13 -4.40 -15.56
N VAL A 19 1.73 -3.23 -15.79
CA VAL A 19 0.98 -1.99 -15.95
C VAL A 19 0.25 -2.04 -17.28
N ASP A 20 -1.08 -1.94 -17.24
CA ASP A 20 -1.94 -1.95 -18.43
C ASP A 20 -2.70 -0.63 -18.63
N THR A 21 -2.63 0.28 -17.66
CA THR A 21 -3.37 1.55 -17.67
C THR A 21 -2.53 2.65 -17.04
N ALA A 22 -2.47 3.80 -17.71
CA ALA A 22 -1.79 4.99 -17.22
C ALA A 22 -2.67 6.24 -17.36
N PHE A 23 -2.50 7.20 -16.45
CA PHE A 23 -3.31 8.41 -16.36
C PHE A 23 -2.43 9.64 -16.50
N GLY A 24 -2.67 10.52 -17.46
CA GLY A 24 -1.77 11.66 -17.62
C GLY A 24 -2.25 12.72 -18.60
N ILE A 25 -1.70 13.91 -18.45
CA ILE A 25 -1.95 15.06 -19.33
C ILE A 25 -0.68 15.33 -20.12
N PRO A 26 -0.77 15.41 -21.47
CA PRO A 26 0.41 15.67 -22.29
C PRO A 26 0.98 17.07 -22.02
N GLY A 27 2.29 17.17 -22.14
CA GLY A 27 3.01 18.44 -22.08
C GLY A 27 4.46 18.26 -22.51
N VAL A 28 5.08 19.34 -22.95
CA VAL A 28 6.35 19.34 -23.71
C VAL A 28 7.46 18.53 -23.04
N GLN A 29 7.55 18.57 -21.71
CA GLN A 29 8.58 17.83 -20.96
C GLN A 29 8.38 16.30 -20.94
N LEU A 30 7.24 15.82 -21.43
CA LEU A 30 6.85 14.41 -21.48
C LEU A 30 6.55 13.94 -22.92
N ASP A 31 6.79 14.75 -23.96
CA ASP A 31 6.42 14.40 -25.35
C ASP A 31 6.93 13.00 -25.75
N GLU A 32 8.17 12.66 -25.41
CA GLU A 32 8.75 11.34 -25.68
C GLU A 32 8.06 10.20 -24.91
N MET A 33 7.61 10.44 -23.68
CA MET A 33 6.79 9.46 -22.94
C MET A 33 5.44 9.25 -23.60
N PHE A 34 4.78 10.31 -24.07
CA PHE A 34 3.50 10.19 -24.76
C PHE A 34 3.65 9.52 -26.13
N ASN A 35 4.75 9.75 -26.84
CA ASN A 35 5.11 9.01 -28.06
C ASN A 35 5.27 7.52 -27.77
N ALA A 36 6.06 7.16 -26.76
CA ALA A 36 6.28 5.76 -26.37
C ALA A 36 4.97 5.05 -25.96
N LEU A 37 4.12 5.72 -25.17
CA LEU A 37 2.80 5.20 -24.79
C LEU A 37 1.87 5.05 -25.99
N TYR A 38 1.91 5.97 -26.95
CA TYR A 38 1.14 5.86 -28.18
C TYR A 38 1.59 4.66 -29.03
N GLU A 39 2.88 4.39 -29.10
CA GLU A 39 3.44 3.23 -29.79
C GLU A 39 3.07 1.89 -29.12
N THR A 40 2.87 1.85 -27.80
CA THR A 40 2.38 0.68 -27.03
C THR A 40 0.91 0.78 -26.64
N ARG A 41 0.09 1.54 -27.37
CA ARG A 41 -1.33 1.75 -27.00
C ARG A 41 -2.19 0.48 -26.96
N ASP A 42 -1.72 -0.59 -27.60
CA ASP A 42 -2.37 -1.90 -27.57
C ASP A 42 -2.06 -2.69 -26.28
N GLU A 43 -1.06 -2.25 -25.50
CA GLU A 43 -0.59 -2.87 -24.24
C GLU A 43 -0.89 -1.98 -23.02
N ILE A 44 -0.70 -0.67 -23.14
CA ILE A 44 -1.03 0.32 -22.10
C ILE A 44 -2.12 1.25 -22.59
N ARG A 45 -3.27 1.22 -21.92
CA ARG A 45 -4.35 2.18 -22.12
C ARG A 45 -4.00 3.50 -21.44
N LEU A 46 -3.83 4.55 -22.22
CA LEU A 46 -3.69 5.92 -21.72
C LEU A 46 -5.05 6.60 -21.53
N ILE A 47 -5.29 7.14 -20.34
CA ILE A 47 -6.49 7.94 -20.02
C ILE A 47 -6.06 9.38 -19.73
N ASN A 48 -6.67 10.34 -20.42
CA ASN A 48 -6.33 11.76 -20.29
C ASN A 48 -7.40 12.53 -19.49
N PRO A 49 -7.14 12.83 -18.20
CA PRO A 49 -8.00 13.71 -17.41
C PRO A 49 -7.78 15.18 -17.80
N ARG A 50 -8.51 16.09 -17.13
CA ARG A 50 -8.43 17.54 -17.37
C ARG A 50 -7.62 18.30 -16.31
N HIS A 51 -7.13 17.60 -15.29
CA HIS A 51 -6.27 18.13 -14.23
C HIS A 51 -5.35 17.02 -13.68
N GLU A 52 -4.09 17.32 -13.35
CA GLU A 52 -3.12 16.31 -12.89
C GLU A 52 -3.53 15.71 -11.54
N GLN A 53 -4.19 16.48 -10.68
CA GLN A 53 -4.83 15.95 -9.47
C GLN A 53 -5.76 14.76 -9.78
N ALA A 54 -6.58 14.87 -10.83
CA ALA A 54 -7.45 13.78 -11.24
C ALA A 54 -6.65 12.59 -11.79
N SER A 55 -5.52 12.82 -12.49
CA SER A 55 -4.66 11.72 -12.95
C SER A 55 -4.14 10.87 -11.79
N ALA A 56 -3.68 11.51 -10.72
CA ALA A 56 -3.14 10.82 -9.56
C ALA A 56 -4.25 10.16 -8.71
N TYR A 57 -5.44 10.78 -8.59
CA TYR A 57 -6.58 10.12 -7.94
C TYR A 57 -7.11 8.92 -8.74
N MET A 58 -7.13 9.00 -10.07
CA MET A 58 -7.50 7.87 -10.91
C MET A 58 -6.49 6.73 -10.78
N ALA A 59 -5.19 7.04 -10.72
CA ALA A 59 -4.15 6.05 -10.44
C ALA A 59 -4.34 5.40 -9.07
N MET A 60 -4.62 6.17 -8.02
CA MET A 60 -4.91 5.64 -6.68
C MET A 60 -6.15 4.74 -6.68
N GLY A 61 -7.26 5.18 -7.28
CA GLY A 61 -8.49 4.40 -7.35
C GLY A 61 -8.33 3.12 -8.18
N TYR A 62 -7.56 3.18 -9.26
CA TYR A 62 -7.18 2.00 -10.04
C TYR A 62 -6.38 1.02 -9.17
N ALA A 63 -5.39 1.49 -8.42
CA ALA A 63 -4.59 0.64 -7.55
C ALA A 63 -5.44 -0.05 -6.47
N GLN A 64 -6.32 0.71 -5.80
CA GLN A 64 -7.16 0.18 -4.73
C GLN A 64 -8.24 -0.79 -5.23
N SER A 65 -8.80 -0.56 -6.42
CA SER A 65 -9.87 -1.41 -6.96
C SER A 65 -9.38 -2.67 -7.68
N THR A 66 -8.11 -2.71 -8.10
CA THR A 66 -7.55 -3.83 -8.88
C THR A 66 -6.44 -4.59 -8.18
N GLY A 67 -5.83 -4.03 -7.14
CA GLY A 67 -4.61 -4.55 -6.52
C GLY A 67 -3.33 -4.35 -7.36
N LYS A 68 -3.42 -3.71 -8.53
CA LYS A 68 -2.28 -3.42 -9.41
C LYS A 68 -1.62 -2.08 -9.08
N VAL A 69 -0.46 -1.80 -9.67
CA VAL A 69 0.18 -0.48 -9.57
C VAL A 69 -0.59 0.55 -10.39
N GLY A 70 -1.05 1.61 -9.74
CA GLY A 70 -1.62 2.76 -10.43
C GLY A 70 -0.53 3.67 -10.96
N THR A 71 -0.56 4.05 -12.24
CA THR A 71 0.50 4.88 -12.86
C THR A 71 -0.05 6.22 -13.33
N CYS A 72 0.48 7.33 -12.81
CA CYS A 72 0.17 8.68 -13.30
C CYS A 72 1.39 9.38 -13.91
N LEU A 73 1.15 10.26 -14.89
CA LEU A 73 2.16 11.08 -15.54
C LEU A 73 1.89 12.56 -15.31
N ALA A 74 2.93 13.33 -14.98
CA ALA A 74 2.84 14.77 -14.78
C ALA A 74 4.08 15.52 -15.27
N VAL A 75 3.88 16.69 -15.88
CA VAL A 75 4.98 17.62 -16.21
C VAL A 75 5.63 18.18 -14.93
N PRO A 76 6.88 18.68 -15.00
CA PRO A 76 7.54 19.25 -13.82
C PRO A 76 6.83 20.49 -13.28
N GLY A 77 7.29 20.93 -12.12
CA GLY A 77 6.81 22.17 -11.49
C GLY A 77 5.31 22.11 -11.19
N PRO A 78 4.46 22.94 -11.84
CA PRO A 78 3.03 22.96 -11.56
C PRO A 78 2.35 21.59 -11.74
N GLY A 79 2.79 20.76 -12.69
CA GLY A 79 2.16 19.45 -12.94
C GLY A 79 2.29 18.49 -11.76
N VAL A 80 3.52 18.27 -11.28
CA VAL A 80 3.76 17.45 -10.07
C VAL A 80 3.19 18.10 -8.81
N LEU A 81 3.17 19.43 -8.70
CA LEU A 81 2.52 20.09 -7.57
C LEU A 81 1.00 19.83 -7.57
N ASN A 82 0.37 19.79 -8.74
CA ASN A 82 -1.04 19.46 -8.90
C ASN A 82 -1.35 17.99 -8.53
N THR A 83 -0.40 17.06 -8.62
CA THR A 83 -0.61 15.65 -8.18
C THR A 83 -0.46 15.48 -6.67
N SER A 84 0.24 16.40 -5.99
CA SER A 84 0.65 16.25 -4.58
C SER A 84 -0.49 15.90 -3.61
N ALA A 85 -1.67 16.51 -3.76
CA ALA A 85 -2.83 16.22 -2.90
C ALA A 85 -3.31 14.76 -3.01
N ALA A 86 -3.30 14.22 -4.23
CA ALA A 86 -3.67 12.83 -4.47
C ALA A 86 -2.56 11.87 -4.02
N LEU A 87 -1.29 12.23 -4.22
CA LEU A 87 -0.15 11.45 -3.72
C LEU A 87 -0.12 11.42 -2.19
N ALA A 88 -0.44 12.53 -1.51
CA ALA A 88 -0.57 12.57 -0.05
C ALA A 88 -1.67 11.62 0.44
N THR A 89 -2.83 11.62 -0.23
CA THR A 89 -3.91 10.67 0.07
C THR A 89 -3.47 9.22 -0.17
N ALA A 90 -2.82 8.94 -1.30
CA ALA A 90 -2.27 7.62 -1.60
C ALA A 90 -1.24 7.16 -0.55
N TYR A 91 -0.40 8.07 -0.05
CA TYR A 91 0.58 7.80 1.00
C TYR A 91 -0.09 7.39 2.32
N GLY A 92 -1.12 8.12 2.74
CA GLY A 92 -1.89 7.80 3.95
C GLY A 92 -2.60 6.44 3.86
N ASN A 93 -3.13 6.15 2.67
CA ASN A 93 -3.91 4.94 2.36
C ASN A 93 -3.05 3.74 1.94
N ASN A 94 -1.72 3.88 1.96
CA ASN A 94 -0.77 2.83 1.55
C ASN A 94 -0.98 2.33 0.10
N ALA A 95 -1.42 3.20 -0.80
CA ALA A 95 -1.72 2.83 -2.18
C ALA A 95 -0.43 2.79 -3.04
N PRO A 96 -0.18 1.72 -3.83
CA PRO A 96 0.98 1.61 -4.71
C PRO A 96 0.76 2.43 -6.00
N VAL A 97 1.10 3.73 -5.93
CA VAL A 97 1.00 4.64 -7.08
C VAL A 97 2.39 5.04 -7.59
N LEU A 98 2.68 4.76 -8.85
CA LEU A 98 3.85 5.27 -9.55
C LEU A 98 3.53 6.64 -10.18
N CYS A 99 4.22 7.68 -9.73
CA CYS A 99 4.21 8.97 -10.39
C CYS A 99 5.43 9.09 -11.31
N LEU A 100 5.20 9.06 -12.62
CA LEU A 100 6.22 9.34 -13.63
C LEU A 100 6.21 10.84 -13.95
N ALA A 101 7.25 11.54 -13.53
CA ALA A 101 7.34 12.98 -13.71
C ALA A 101 8.34 13.37 -14.80
N GLY A 102 8.00 14.40 -15.56
CA GLY A 102 8.99 15.12 -16.35
C GLY A 102 9.89 15.97 -15.45
N GLN A 103 11.00 16.42 -16.02
CA GLN A 103 11.90 17.40 -15.41
C GLN A 103 12.24 18.50 -16.43
N ILE A 104 12.86 19.60 -15.99
CA ILE A 104 13.51 20.55 -16.91
C ILE A 104 14.73 19.90 -17.59
N PRO A 105 15.29 20.46 -18.69
CA PRO A 105 16.46 19.88 -19.34
C PRO A 105 17.60 19.62 -18.36
N SER A 106 18.23 18.44 -18.45
CA SER A 106 19.10 17.88 -17.40
C SER A 106 20.20 18.85 -16.94
N LYS A 107 20.84 19.55 -17.89
CA LYS A 107 21.94 20.50 -17.65
C LYS A 107 21.53 21.79 -16.95
N LEU A 108 20.22 22.07 -16.88
CA LEU A 108 19.64 23.28 -16.29
C LEU A 108 19.10 23.05 -14.87
N ILE A 109 19.02 21.79 -14.43
CA ILE A 109 18.59 21.44 -13.08
C ILE A 109 19.49 22.14 -12.04
N ASP A 110 18.87 22.70 -11.01
CA ASP A 110 19.49 23.38 -9.88
C ASP A 110 20.37 24.59 -10.25
N LYS A 111 20.19 25.17 -11.45
CA LYS A 111 20.90 26.40 -11.86
C LYS A 111 20.20 27.68 -11.42
N GLY A 112 18.90 27.63 -11.12
CA GLY A 112 18.14 28.79 -10.64
C GLY A 112 17.93 29.83 -11.73
N PHE A 113 17.77 29.41 -12.98
CA PHE A 113 17.61 30.31 -14.13
C PHE A 113 16.16 30.79 -14.32
N GLY A 114 15.21 30.21 -13.59
CA GLY A 114 13.79 30.56 -13.69
C GLY A 114 13.17 30.09 -15.00
N ILE A 115 13.62 28.95 -15.52
CA ILE A 115 13.06 28.41 -16.76
C ILE A 115 11.65 27.87 -16.52
N LEU A 116 10.88 27.73 -17.61
CA LEU A 116 9.49 27.28 -17.52
C LEU A 116 9.39 25.94 -16.77
N HIS A 117 8.57 25.93 -15.71
CA HIS A 117 8.33 24.80 -14.80
C HIS A 117 9.52 24.40 -13.91
N GLU A 118 10.58 25.21 -13.83
CA GLU A 118 11.62 25.03 -12.81
C GLU A 118 11.03 25.30 -11.42
N ILE A 119 11.20 24.34 -10.51
CA ILE A 119 10.94 24.51 -9.08
C ILE A 119 12.17 24.09 -8.30
N LYS A 120 12.32 24.66 -7.10
CA LYS A 120 13.41 24.29 -6.20
C LYS A 120 13.19 22.86 -5.69
N ASP A 121 14.16 21.99 -5.93
CA ASP A 121 14.19 20.63 -5.39
C ASP A 121 12.86 19.86 -5.56
N GLN A 122 12.54 19.54 -6.82
CA GLN A 122 11.34 18.76 -7.14
C GLN A 122 11.27 17.44 -6.36
N PRO A 123 12.33 16.59 -6.31
CA PRO A 123 12.30 15.37 -5.49
C PRO A 123 12.07 15.63 -4.01
N GLY A 124 12.77 16.61 -3.41
CA GLY A 124 12.59 16.96 -2.02
C GLY A 124 11.17 17.44 -1.72
N THR A 125 10.57 18.21 -2.63
CA THR A 125 9.17 18.63 -2.52
C THR A 125 8.21 17.43 -2.49
N LEU A 126 8.45 16.43 -3.34
CA LEU A 126 7.60 15.24 -3.43
C LEU A 126 7.93 14.17 -2.38
N SER A 127 9.09 14.24 -1.72
CA SER A 127 9.51 13.32 -0.65
C SER A 127 8.55 13.31 0.54
N ALA A 128 7.87 14.42 0.81
CA ALA A 128 6.87 14.51 1.87
C ALA A 128 5.59 13.68 1.58
N VAL A 129 5.35 13.32 0.31
CA VAL A 129 4.13 12.64 -0.15
C VAL A 129 4.41 11.36 -0.93
N THR A 130 5.67 10.90 -0.95
CA THR A 130 6.09 9.65 -1.61
C THR A 130 7.10 8.89 -0.75
N LYS A 131 7.11 7.56 -0.83
CA LYS A 131 8.01 6.67 -0.08
C LYS A 131 9.43 6.71 -0.62
N TRP A 132 9.57 6.85 -1.94
CA TRP A 132 10.85 6.83 -2.62
C TRP A 132 10.80 7.69 -3.88
N GLN A 133 11.95 8.27 -4.23
CA GLN A 133 12.12 9.13 -5.39
C GLN A 133 13.38 8.69 -6.14
N GLY A 134 13.24 8.41 -7.43
CA GLY A 134 14.34 8.11 -8.35
C GLY A 134 14.38 9.11 -9.50
N ARG A 135 15.58 9.37 -10.02
CA ARG A 135 15.79 10.15 -11.25
C ARG A 135 16.61 9.31 -12.22
N ILE A 136 16.17 9.22 -13.46
CA ILE A 136 16.95 8.65 -14.57
C ILE A 136 17.76 9.80 -15.18
N ASN A 137 19.09 9.74 -15.06
CA ASN A 137 20.01 10.77 -15.54
C ASN A 137 20.64 10.41 -16.89
N GLU A 138 20.64 9.14 -17.25
CA GLU A 138 21.10 8.62 -18.54
C GLU A 138 20.35 7.34 -18.89
N PHE A 139 20.30 6.99 -20.17
CA PHE A 139 19.58 5.81 -20.67
C PHE A 139 19.91 4.53 -19.87
N ALA A 140 21.20 4.32 -19.55
CA ALA A 140 21.70 3.10 -18.92
C ALA A 140 21.13 2.84 -17.51
N GLU A 141 20.71 3.90 -16.81
CA GLU A 141 20.13 3.81 -15.45
C GLU A 141 18.68 3.32 -15.44
N THR A 142 17.98 3.38 -16.59
CA THR A 142 16.54 3.10 -16.69
C THR A 142 16.13 1.77 -16.05
N PRO A 143 16.77 0.63 -16.35
CA PRO A 143 16.34 -0.66 -15.81
C PRO A 143 16.47 -0.72 -14.28
N GLU A 144 17.53 -0.17 -13.71
CA GLU A 144 17.81 -0.19 -12.28
C GLU A 144 16.84 0.73 -11.52
N VAL A 145 16.66 1.97 -11.98
CA VAL A 145 15.75 2.94 -11.35
C VAL A 145 14.30 2.43 -11.39
N MET A 146 13.87 1.85 -12.52
CA MET A 146 12.53 1.28 -12.63
C MET A 146 12.38 0.02 -11.78
N ALA A 147 13.39 -0.86 -11.73
CA ALA A 147 13.35 -2.05 -10.87
C ALA A 147 13.20 -1.66 -9.40
N GLU A 148 13.96 -0.67 -8.93
CA GLU A 148 13.86 -0.18 -7.56
C GLU A 148 12.53 0.52 -7.28
N ALA A 149 12.00 1.31 -8.23
CA ALA A 149 10.66 1.91 -8.09
C ALA A 149 9.58 0.84 -7.81
N PHE A 150 9.59 -0.26 -8.58
CA PHE A 150 8.64 -1.35 -8.40
C PHE A 150 8.92 -2.18 -7.13
N ASN A 151 10.17 -2.33 -6.73
CA ASN A 151 10.53 -2.91 -5.43
C ASN A 151 9.92 -2.07 -4.29
N GLN A 152 10.06 -0.75 -4.34
CA GLN A 152 9.50 0.16 -3.34
C GLN A 152 7.97 0.16 -3.31
N LEU A 153 7.32 -0.02 -4.47
CA LEU A 153 5.86 -0.14 -4.59
C LEU A 153 5.30 -1.45 -4.02
N SER A 154 6.08 -2.53 -4.02
CA SER A 154 5.63 -3.88 -3.69
C SER A 154 6.06 -4.37 -2.30
N THR A 155 7.11 -3.81 -1.72
CA THR A 155 7.71 -4.28 -0.47
C THR A 155 7.37 -3.43 0.74
N GLY A 156 7.38 -4.06 1.92
CA GLY A 156 7.06 -3.41 3.19
C GLY A 156 5.69 -2.73 3.14
N ARG A 157 5.60 -1.55 3.77
CA ARG A 157 4.40 -0.71 3.65
C ARG A 157 4.35 -0.07 2.26
N ARG A 158 3.41 -0.54 1.43
CA ARG A 158 3.14 -0.01 0.08
C ARG A 158 2.75 1.46 0.16
N ARG A 159 3.28 2.29 -0.75
CA ARG A 159 3.11 3.76 -0.77
C ARG A 159 3.46 4.30 -2.16
N PRO A 160 3.05 5.53 -2.49
CA PRO A 160 3.37 6.14 -3.77
C PRO A 160 4.89 6.37 -3.92
N VAL A 161 5.40 6.28 -5.14
CA VAL A 161 6.81 6.55 -5.48
C VAL A 161 6.88 7.51 -6.67
N LEU A 162 7.98 8.24 -6.76
CA LEU A 162 8.29 9.15 -7.86
C LEU A 162 9.44 8.57 -8.70
N VAL A 163 9.30 8.57 -10.02
CA VAL A 163 10.43 8.47 -10.95
C VAL A 163 10.39 9.67 -11.87
N GLU A 164 11.50 10.39 -11.98
CA GLU A 164 11.61 11.55 -12.87
C GLU A 164 12.68 11.39 -13.94
N ALA A 165 12.45 12.00 -15.10
CA ALA A 165 13.41 12.07 -16.19
C ALA A 165 13.27 13.40 -16.96
N SER A 166 14.41 13.98 -17.35
CA SER A 166 14.43 15.20 -18.17
C SER A 166 14.08 14.88 -19.64
N PRO A 167 13.52 15.84 -20.41
CA PRO A 167 13.12 15.61 -21.80
C PRO A 167 14.28 15.17 -22.69
N ASP A 168 15.49 15.72 -22.48
CA ASP A 168 16.69 15.32 -23.20
C ASP A 168 17.17 13.90 -22.85
N ILE A 169 16.88 13.43 -21.63
CA ILE A 169 17.15 12.06 -21.21
C ILE A 169 16.07 11.10 -21.72
N LEU A 170 14.79 11.51 -21.70
CA LEU A 170 13.69 10.73 -22.28
C LEU A 170 13.88 10.45 -23.77
N ALA A 171 14.49 11.40 -24.50
CA ALA A 171 14.84 11.29 -25.91
C ALA A 171 16.17 10.53 -26.17
N GLU A 172 16.97 10.30 -25.13
CA GLU A 172 18.26 9.61 -25.28
C GLU A 172 18.05 8.19 -25.80
N GLU A 173 18.84 7.78 -26.80
CA GLU A 173 18.79 6.45 -27.36
C GLU A 173 19.91 5.56 -26.82
N GLY A 174 19.57 4.34 -26.45
CA GLY A 174 20.54 3.31 -26.11
C GLY A 174 20.14 1.93 -26.58
N GLU A 175 21.07 0.98 -26.40
CA GLU A 175 20.79 -0.42 -26.70
C GLU A 175 19.93 -1.02 -25.59
N SER A 176 18.77 -1.55 -25.95
CA SER A 176 17.85 -2.20 -25.00
C SER A 176 18.56 -3.35 -24.27
N ALA A 177 18.92 -3.12 -23.00
CA ALA A 177 19.33 -4.18 -22.08
C ALA A 177 18.06 -4.86 -21.57
N ARG A 178 17.73 -6.04 -22.10
CA ARG A 178 16.63 -6.84 -21.56
C ARG A 178 16.94 -7.23 -20.11
N GLY A 179 16.03 -6.88 -19.20
CA GLY A 179 15.85 -7.52 -17.90
C GLY A 179 16.85 -7.13 -16.81
N ALA A 180 16.55 -6.07 -16.05
CA ALA A 180 17.01 -6.03 -14.66
C ALA A 180 16.24 -7.11 -13.89
N SER A 181 16.95 -8.07 -13.29
CA SER A 181 16.33 -9.11 -12.48
C SER A 181 15.56 -8.48 -11.33
N THR A 182 14.30 -8.88 -11.14
CA THR A 182 13.55 -8.55 -9.94
C THR A 182 14.22 -9.23 -8.75
N GLY A 183 14.87 -8.46 -7.88
CA GLY A 183 15.31 -8.99 -6.60
C GLY A 183 14.13 -9.62 -5.84
N SER A 184 14.37 -10.70 -5.10
CA SER A 184 13.35 -11.27 -4.24
C SER A 184 12.99 -10.26 -3.16
N VAL A 185 11.69 -10.05 -2.92
CA VAL A 185 11.21 -9.30 -1.77
C VAL A 185 11.77 -9.97 -0.51
N PRO A 186 12.55 -9.27 0.34
CA PRO A 186 13.00 -9.83 1.60
C PRO A 186 11.77 -10.18 2.45
N SER A 187 11.56 -11.47 2.71
CA SER A 187 10.61 -11.92 3.71
C SER A 187 11.23 -11.69 5.08
N HIS A 188 10.53 -10.97 5.97
CA HIS A 188 10.90 -10.97 7.38
C HIS A 188 10.64 -12.36 7.95
N ALA A 189 11.68 -12.98 8.52
CA ALA A 189 11.50 -14.24 9.23
C ALA A 189 10.50 -14.02 10.37
N ILE A 190 9.47 -14.86 10.43
CA ILE A 190 8.45 -14.78 11.48
C ILE A 190 9.09 -15.18 12.81
N ASP A 191 8.94 -14.32 13.81
CA ASP A 191 9.34 -14.62 15.19
C ASP A 191 8.39 -15.67 15.79
N GLN A 192 8.88 -16.91 15.87
CA GLN A 192 8.09 -18.05 16.36
C GLN A 192 7.81 -17.98 17.86
N ASP A 193 8.67 -17.33 18.64
CA ASP A 193 8.46 -17.18 20.08
C ASP A 193 7.32 -16.18 20.32
N ALA A 194 7.30 -15.07 19.59
CA ALA A 194 6.21 -14.10 19.62
C ALA A 194 4.88 -14.70 19.11
N ILE A 195 4.92 -15.54 18.07
CA ILE A 195 3.71 -16.28 17.59
C ILE A 195 3.16 -17.18 18.70
N ASN A 196 4.02 -17.95 19.36
CA ASN A 196 3.60 -18.83 20.46
C ASN A 196 3.06 -18.04 21.67
N GLU A 197 3.62 -16.87 21.97
CA GLU A 197 3.11 -15.99 23.02
C GLU A 197 1.71 -15.43 22.67
N ALA A 198 1.53 -14.94 21.43
CA ALA A 198 0.23 -14.49 20.93
C ALA A 198 -0.82 -15.61 20.98
N ALA A 199 -0.44 -16.83 20.56
CA ALA A 199 -1.32 -18.00 20.58
C ALA A 199 -1.78 -18.36 22.00
N LYS A 200 -0.90 -18.29 23.00
CA LYS A 200 -1.25 -18.52 24.41
C LYS A 200 -2.21 -17.45 24.95
N LEU A 201 -1.93 -16.17 24.68
CA LEU A 201 -2.80 -15.07 25.11
C LEU A 201 -4.21 -15.24 24.50
N LEU A 202 -4.31 -15.44 23.19
CA LEU A 202 -5.58 -15.65 22.51
C LEU A 202 -6.30 -16.93 22.96
N GLY A 203 -5.57 -18.04 23.12
CA GLY A 203 -6.14 -19.29 23.60
C GLY A 203 -6.78 -19.17 24.99
N SER A 204 -6.20 -18.34 25.87
CA SER A 204 -6.72 -18.07 27.21
C SER A 204 -7.82 -16.99 27.28
N ALA A 205 -8.02 -16.23 26.20
CA ALA A 205 -8.98 -15.12 26.15
C ALA A 205 -10.43 -15.60 26.27
N LYS A 206 -11.24 -14.89 27.07
CA LYS A 206 -12.68 -15.14 27.19
C LYS A 206 -13.48 -14.44 26.10
N ASN A 207 -13.12 -13.20 25.76
CA ASN A 207 -13.76 -12.40 24.72
C ASN A 207 -12.71 -11.82 23.77
N PRO A 208 -12.04 -12.67 22.96
CA PRO A 208 -11.11 -12.18 21.95
C PRO A 208 -11.83 -11.42 20.85
N ALA A 209 -11.18 -10.42 20.25
CA ALA A 209 -11.63 -9.74 19.05
C ALA A 209 -10.50 -9.54 18.05
N ILE A 210 -10.83 -9.58 16.76
CA ILE A 210 -9.91 -9.37 15.65
C ILE A 210 -10.22 -8.03 15.01
N LEU A 211 -9.25 -7.13 14.98
CA LEU A 211 -9.37 -5.79 14.42
C LEU A 211 -8.61 -5.71 13.11
N VAL A 212 -9.26 -5.34 12.01
CA VAL A 212 -8.63 -5.39 10.68
C VAL A 212 -8.72 -4.07 9.94
N GLY A 213 -7.73 -3.83 9.08
CA GLY A 213 -7.66 -2.67 8.18
C GLY A 213 -7.15 -3.04 6.81
N GLY A 214 -6.88 -2.03 5.98
CA GLY A 214 -6.49 -2.25 4.58
C GLY A 214 -5.22 -3.09 4.40
N GLY A 215 -4.34 -3.16 5.39
CA GLY A 215 -3.17 -4.03 5.37
C GLY A 215 -3.47 -5.53 5.52
N ALA A 216 -4.71 -5.89 5.83
CA ALA A 216 -5.17 -7.27 5.99
C ALA A 216 -6.01 -7.78 4.79
N MET A 217 -6.18 -6.98 3.74
CA MET A 217 -7.01 -7.34 2.57
C MET A 217 -6.54 -8.62 1.87
N ASP A 218 -5.23 -8.87 1.86
CA ASP A 218 -4.63 -10.07 1.26
C ASP A 218 -4.61 -11.27 2.24
N ALA A 219 -5.20 -11.16 3.44
CA ALA A 219 -5.20 -12.17 4.51
C ALA A 219 -6.60 -12.68 4.90
N SER A 220 -7.61 -12.47 4.04
CA SER A 220 -9.02 -12.81 4.32
C SER A 220 -9.25 -14.27 4.70
N ALA A 221 -8.54 -15.21 4.08
CA ALA A 221 -8.74 -16.64 4.31
C ALA A 221 -8.24 -17.05 5.69
N GLU A 222 -7.04 -16.60 6.06
CA GLU A 222 -6.39 -16.87 7.33
C GLU A 222 -7.17 -16.22 8.48
N ILE A 223 -7.64 -14.99 8.29
CA ILE A 223 -8.45 -14.27 9.28
C ILE A 223 -9.80 -14.95 9.51
N ALA A 224 -10.42 -15.50 8.46
CA ALA A 224 -11.65 -16.28 8.60
C ALA A 224 -11.42 -17.54 9.45
N VAL A 225 -10.33 -18.26 9.23
CA VAL A 225 -9.95 -19.43 10.04
C VAL A 225 -9.72 -19.00 11.49
N LEU A 226 -8.96 -17.93 11.73
CA LEU A 226 -8.68 -17.43 13.08
C LEU A 226 -9.96 -17.04 13.82
N SER A 227 -10.89 -16.34 13.15
CA SER A 227 -12.19 -15.96 13.70
C SER A 227 -13.04 -17.18 14.09
N GLU A 228 -13.07 -18.20 13.23
CA GLU A 228 -13.79 -19.45 13.48
C GLU A 228 -13.19 -20.25 14.65
N MET A 229 -11.86 -20.33 14.75
CA MET A 229 -11.16 -20.98 15.87
C MET A 229 -11.45 -20.28 17.20
N LEU A 230 -11.37 -18.95 17.23
CA LEU A 230 -11.54 -18.16 18.45
C LEU A 230 -12.99 -17.89 18.82
N GLN A 231 -13.94 -18.19 17.93
CA GLN A 231 -15.33 -17.70 18.04
C GLN A 231 -15.33 -16.19 18.33
N ALA A 232 -14.50 -15.47 17.57
CA ALA A 232 -14.22 -14.04 17.77
C ALA A 232 -14.77 -13.22 16.61
N PRO A 233 -15.29 -12.01 16.87
CA PRO A 233 -15.71 -11.12 15.80
C PRO A 233 -14.50 -10.54 15.07
N VAL A 234 -14.70 -10.25 13.78
CA VAL A 234 -13.80 -9.45 12.96
C VAL A 234 -14.39 -8.06 12.81
N ILE A 235 -13.81 -7.10 13.51
CA ILE A 235 -14.19 -5.69 13.47
C ILE A 235 -13.38 -5.00 12.38
N MET A 236 -14.06 -4.58 11.31
CA MET A 236 -13.44 -3.96 10.14
C MET A 236 -13.44 -2.44 10.25
N SER A 237 -12.25 -1.84 10.18
CA SER A 237 -12.11 -0.40 9.92
C SER A 237 -12.64 -0.03 8.53
N GLN A 238 -12.80 1.27 8.24
CA GLN A 238 -13.28 1.73 6.92
C GLN A 238 -12.45 1.17 5.76
N ASP A 239 -11.12 1.18 5.89
CA ASP A 239 -10.21 0.63 4.87
C ASP A 239 -10.09 -0.90 4.91
N GLY A 240 -10.61 -1.55 5.96
CA GLY A 240 -10.65 -3.00 6.11
C GLY A 240 -11.98 -3.62 5.69
N LEU A 241 -12.95 -2.83 5.23
CA LEU A 241 -14.22 -3.35 4.75
C LEU A 241 -13.99 -4.30 3.56
N GLY A 242 -14.44 -5.53 3.70
CA GLY A 242 -14.24 -6.59 2.71
C GLY A 242 -13.15 -7.60 3.07
N VAL A 243 -12.34 -7.36 4.12
CA VAL A 243 -11.43 -8.38 4.66
C VAL A 243 -12.22 -9.64 5.06
N MET A 244 -13.40 -9.45 5.66
CA MET A 244 -14.38 -10.51 5.85
C MET A 244 -15.68 -10.16 5.12
N ASP A 245 -16.31 -11.16 4.49
CA ASP A 245 -17.65 -11.01 3.93
C ASP A 245 -18.62 -10.55 5.03
N TYR A 246 -19.17 -9.35 4.88
CA TYR A 246 -20.04 -8.75 5.89
C TYR A 246 -21.25 -9.63 6.20
N ARG A 247 -21.69 -10.51 5.29
CA ARG A 247 -22.81 -11.42 5.54
C ARG A 247 -22.51 -12.50 6.59
N LYS A 248 -21.24 -12.74 6.91
CA LYS A 248 -20.86 -13.67 7.97
C LYS A 248 -21.29 -13.13 9.35
N PRO A 249 -21.77 -13.99 10.27
CA PRO A 249 -22.15 -13.59 11.63
C PRO A 249 -21.07 -12.81 12.39
N MET A 250 -19.81 -13.24 12.26
CA MET A 250 -18.67 -12.66 12.98
C MET A 250 -18.20 -11.32 12.40
N ALA A 251 -18.70 -10.90 11.23
CA ALA A 251 -18.25 -9.68 10.57
C ALA A 251 -18.95 -8.46 11.16
N LEU A 252 -18.21 -7.63 11.88
CA LEU A 252 -18.73 -6.43 12.55
C LEU A 252 -18.22 -5.15 11.89
N ASN A 253 -19.10 -4.16 11.81
CA ASN A 253 -18.72 -2.79 11.48
C ASN A 253 -18.17 -2.07 12.74
N MET A 254 -17.75 -0.82 12.57
CA MET A 254 -17.21 -0.02 13.68
C MET A 254 -18.24 0.32 14.76
N LEU A 255 -19.54 0.40 14.45
CA LEU A 255 -20.57 0.69 15.45
C LEU A 255 -20.78 -0.51 16.39
N ALA A 256 -20.96 -1.71 15.83
CA ALA A 256 -20.99 -2.97 16.58
C ALA A 256 -19.67 -3.19 17.34
N GLY A 257 -18.53 -2.86 16.72
CA GLY A 257 -17.22 -2.93 17.35
C GLY A 257 -17.12 -2.07 18.61
N ALA A 258 -17.68 -0.85 18.58
CA ALA A 258 -17.69 0.06 19.72
C ALA A 258 -18.49 -0.51 20.91
N GLU A 259 -19.66 -1.08 20.65
CA GLU A 259 -20.47 -1.72 21.69
C GLU A 259 -19.81 -2.97 22.27
N TYR A 260 -19.15 -3.75 21.40
CA TYR A 260 -18.45 -4.96 21.81
C TYR A 260 -17.14 -4.67 22.55
N TRP A 261 -16.49 -3.55 22.28
CA TRP A 261 -15.21 -3.14 22.87
C TRP A 261 -15.16 -3.30 24.39
N LEU A 262 -16.26 -2.95 25.06
CA LEU A 262 -16.42 -3.00 26.52
C LEU A 262 -16.35 -4.41 27.13
N LYS A 263 -16.40 -5.47 26.31
CA LYS A 263 -16.36 -6.87 26.76
C LYS A 263 -15.03 -7.54 26.46
N ILE A 264 -14.20 -6.94 25.60
CA ILE A 264 -12.99 -7.55 25.08
C ILE A 264 -11.96 -7.68 26.21
N ASP A 265 -11.23 -8.80 26.25
CA ASP A 265 -10.07 -8.98 27.13
C ASP A 265 -8.76 -9.16 26.34
N VAL A 266 -8.82 -9.62 25.09
CA VAL A 266 -7.68 -9.67 24.17
C VAL A 266 -8.09 -9.17 22.78
N ALA A 267 -7.39 -8.17 22.27
CA ALA A 267 -7.57 -7.64 20.93
C ALA A 267 -6.35 -7.96 20.06
N ILE A 268 -6.55 -8.60 18.92
CA ILE A 268 -5.52 -8.75 17.89
C ILE A 268 -5.80 -7.80 16.72
N ALA A 269 -4.91 -6.84 16.51
CA ALA A 269 -4.98 -5.91 15.39
C ALA A 269 -4.06 -6.35 14.25
N ILE A 270 -4.62 -6.53 13.06
CA ILE A 270 -3.94 -7.08 11.88
C ILE A 270 -4.01 -6.07 10.74
N GLY A 271 -2.85 -5.62 10.26
CA GLY A 271 -2.74 -4.73 9.10
C GLY A 271 -3.48 -3.40 9.28
N THR A 272 -3.57 -2.91 10.52
CA THR A 272 -4.30 -1.69 10.87
C THR A 272 -3.57 -0.88 11.92
N ARG A 273 -3.70 0.45 11.81
CA ARG A 273 -3.23 1.37 12.86
C ARG A 273 -4.21 1.38 14.05
N PHE A 274 -5.49 1.17 13.76
CA PHE A 274 -6.63 1.17 14.70
C PHE A 274 -6.68 2.35 15.70
N VAL A 275 -6.01 3.46 15.39
CA VAL A 275 -5.77 4.59 16.32
C VAL A 275 -7.07 5.31 16.67
N MET A 276 -7.83 5.75 15.66
CA MET A 276 -9.05 6.55 15.86
C MET A 276 -10.09 5.83 16.72
N PRO A 277 -10.48 4.57 16.42
CA PRO A 277 -11.42 3.86 17.29
C PRO A 277 -10.90 3.63 18.71
N MET A 278 -9.61 3.33 18.93
CA MET A 278 -9.09 3.26 20.30
C MET A 278 -9.15 4.59 21.04
N MET A 279 -8.91 5.72 20.34
CA MET A 279 -9.04 7.05 20.94
C MET A 279 -10.49 7.39 21.31
N ASP A 280 -11.46 6.97 20.48
CA ASP A 280 -12.88 7.27 20.68
C ASP A 280 -13.55 6.30 21.68
N TRP A 281 -13.19 5.02 21.66
CA TRP A 281 -13.80 3.97 22.52
C TRP A 281 -13.13 3.86 23.89
N GLY A 282 -11.97 4.49 24.06
CA GLY A 282 -11.18 4.47 25.27
C GLY A 282 -10.09 3.40 25.25
N PHE A 283 -8.95 3.75 25.83
CA PHE A 283 -7.87 2.80 26.11
C PHE A 283 -8.13 2.16 27.47
N ASP A 284 -8.32 0.85 27.48
CA ASP A 284 -8.44 0.06 28.70
C ASP A 284 -7.15 -0.72 28.89
N ASP A 285 -6.41 -0.41 29.97
CA ASP A 285 -5.14 -1.07 30.30
C ASP A 285 -5.31 -2.57 30.59
N ASP A 286 -6.55 -3.02 30.83
CA ASP A 286 -6.87 -4.43 31.06
C ASP A 286 -7.00 -5.23 29.75
N ILE A 287 -7.16 -4.58 28.59
CA ILE A 287 -7.24 -5.26 27.28
C ILE A 287 -5.84 -5.59 26.79
N LYS A 288 -5.52 -6.88 26.68
CA LYS A 288 -4.27 -7.34 26.09
C LYS A 288 -4.26 -7.12 24.59
N GLN A 289 -3.16 -6.55 24.08
CA GLN A 289 -3.05 -6.18 22.67
C GLN A 289 -1.99 -7.00 21.96
N ILE A 290 -2.38 -7.57 20.83
CA ILE A 290 -1.49 -8.24 19.89
C ILE A 290 -1.54 -7.45 18.59
N ARG A 291 -0.38 -7.19 17.97
CA ARG A 291 -0.32 -6.45 16.70
C ARG A 291 0.50 -7.17 15.66
N ILE A 292 -0.09 -7.33 14.47
CA ILE A 292 0.57 -7.79 13.25
C ILE A 292 0.59 -6.63 12.26
N ASP A 293 1.78 -6.12 11.94
CA ASP A 293 1.97 -5.11 10.90
C ASP A 293 3.30 -5.35 10.16
N ILE A 294 3.35 -5.03 8.87
CA ILE A 294 4.57 -5.13 8.07
C ILE A 294 5.61 -4.06 8.42
N ASP A 295 5.17 -2.96 9.05
CA ASP A 295 5.98 -1.83 9.48
C ASP A 295 6.10 -1.81 11.01
N GLY A 296 7.24 -2.30 11.50
CA GLY A 296 7.51 -2.43 12.93
C GLY A 296 7.53 -1.10 13.71
N GLY A 297 7.64 0.05 13.04
CA GLY A 297 7.52 1.34 13.71
C GLY A 297 6.07 1.74 13.97
N GLN A 298 5.17 1.41 13.04
CA GLN A 298 3.75 1.79 13.12
C GLN A 298 2.98 0.97 14.17
N SER A 299 3.29 -0.32 14.27
CA SER A 299 2.70 -1.23 15.25
C SER A 299 3.00 -0.85 16.70
N LEU A 300 4.04 -0.05 16.97
CA LEU A 300 4.37 0.46 18.30
C LEU A 300 3.63 1.75 18.68
N MET A 301 2.87 2.34 17.75
CA MET A 301 2.23 3.64 17.92
C MET A 301 0.68 3.53 18.01
N PRO A 302 0.02 4.37 18.83
CA PRO A 302 0.61 5.31 19.78
C PRO A 302 0.98 4.63 21.11
N TRP A 303 0.67 3.34 21.26
CA TRP A 303 1.01 2.51 22.41
C TRP A 303 1.64 1.19 21.96
N ALA A 304 2.58 0.69 22.76
CA ALA A 304 3.20 -0.61 22.52
C ALA A 304 2.21 -1.74 22.85
N PRO A 305 2.06 -2.75 21.97
CA PRO A 305 1.25 -3.93 22.27
C PRO A 305 1.96 -4.86 23.26
N ASP A 306 1.21 -5.75 23.92
CA ASP A 306 1.80 -6.83 24.73
C ASP A 306 2.60 -7.81 23.86
N VAL A 307 2.09 -8.12 22.65
CA VAL A 307 2.82 -8.93 21.67
C VAL A 307 2.90 -8.22 20.32
N HIS A 308 4.10 -8.13 19.79
CA HIS A 308 4.41 -7.41 18.56
C HIS A 308 4.97 -8.35 17.49
N LEU A 309 4.28 -8.44 16.35
CA LEU A 309 4.65 -9.28 15.21
C LEU A 309 4.89 -8.40 13.98
N VAL A 310 6.15 -8.34 13.53
CA VAL A 310 6.56 -7.60 12.32
C VAL A 310 6.61 -8.55 11.13
N ALA A 311 5.49 -8.67 10.42
CA ALA A 311 5.36 -9.64 9.34
C ALA A 311 4.19 -9.29 8.40
N ASP A 312 4.17 -9.97 7.25
CA ASP A 312 3.00 -9.98 6.38
C ASP A 312 1.77 -10.56 7.10
N ALA A 313 0.62 -9.93 6.89
CA ALA A 313 -0.61 -10.28 7.59
C ALA A 313 -1.03 -11.73 7.36
N ALA A 314 -0.97 -12.23 6.12
CA ALA A 314 -1.39 -13.59 5.80
C ALA A 314 -0.41 -14.60 6.42
N LEU A 315 0.90 -14.39 6.23
CA LEU A 315 1.92 -15.29 6.75
C LEU A 315 1.88 -15.40 8.28
N ALA A 316 1.78 -14.26 8.99
CA ALA A 316 1.72 -14.25 10.45
C ALA A 316 0.41 -14.82 10.99
N THR A 317 -0.72 -14.52 10.35
CA THR A 317 -2.02 -15.07 10.77
C THR A 317 -2.07 -16.58 10.55
N SER A 318 -1.52 -17.09 9.44
CA SER A 318 -1.41 -18.53 9.20
C SER A 318 -0.57 -19.22 10.29
N ALA A 319 0.63 -18.70 10.56
CA ALA A 319 1.50 -19.25 11.60
C ALA A 319 0.85 -19.20 13.00
N LEU A 320 0.08 -18.14 13.26
CA LEU A 320 -0.69 -17.99 14.49
C LEU A 320 -1.80 -19.03 14.60
N CYS A 321 -2.54 -19.31 13.53
CA CYS A 321 -3.55 -20.37 13.51
C CYS A 321 -2.94 -21.74 13.84
N ASP A 322 -1.77 -22.06 13.27
CA ASP A 322 -1.06 -23.31 13.54
C ASP A 322 -0.68 -23.43 15.03
N ALA A 323 -0.06 -22.40 15.60
CA ALA A 323 0.33 -22.39 17.01
C ALA A 323 -0.88 -22.35 17.97
N LEU A 324 -1.97 -21.68 17.57
CA LEU A 324 -3.19 -21.57 18.36
C LEU A 324 -3.87 -22.93 18.55
N ALA A 325 -3.72 -23.87 17.63
CA ALA A 325 -4.30 -25.21 17.74
C ALA A 325 -3.89 -25.95 19.02
N ASP A 326 -2.69 -25.69 19.55
CA ASP A 326 -2.16 -26.30 20.77
C ASP A 326 -2.61 -25.59 22.06
N HIS A 327 -3.18 -24.39 21.94
CA HIS A 327 -3.51 -23.52 23.08
C HIS A 327 -4.99 -23.19 23.20
N ASN A 328 -5.77 -23.39 22.14
CA ASN A 328 -7.16 -22.99 22.09
C ASN A 328 -8.09 -24.11 22.59
N PRO A 329 -8.87 -23.87 23.66
CA PRO A 329 -9.90 -24.81 24.06
C PRO A 329 -11.04 -24.85 23.04
N SER A 330 -11.90 -25.88 23.13
CA SER A 330 -13.18 -25.84 22.44
C SER A 330 -14.00 -24.66 22.95
N ARG A 331 -14.49 -23.82 22.05
CA ARG A 331 -15.31 -22.65 22.37
C ARG A 331 -16.77 -22.89 21.99
N GLU A 332 -17.68 -22.27 22.72
CA GLU A 332 -19.11 -22.28 22.39
C GLU A 332 -19.35 -21.47 21.11
N ASP A 333 -20.37 -21.87 20.34
CA ASP A 333 -20.77 -21.12 19.15
C ASP A 333 -21.37 -19.77 19.56
N ARG A 334 -20.80 -18.67 19.04
CA ARG A 334 -21.21 -17.29 19.33
C ARG A 334 -21.94 -16.63 18.17
N THR A 335 -22.34 -17.40 17.15
CA THR A 335 -23.04 -16.92 15.96
C THR A 335 -24.25 -16.05 16.29
N GLU A 336 -25.11 -16.51 17.21
CA GLU A 336 -26.32 -15.77 17.58
C GLU A 336 -26.00 -14.44 18.29
N GLU A 337 -24.97 -14.41 19.14
CA GLU A 337 -24.52 -13.19 19.83
C GLU A 337 -24.17 -12.10 18.82
N PHE A 338 -23.34 -12.41 17.84
CA PHE A 338 -22.88 -11.41 16.87
C PHE A 338 -23.94 -11.05 15.82
N LEU A 339 -24.84 -11.97 15.45
CA LEU A 339 -26.00 -11.62 14.61
C LEU A 339 -26.92 -10.63 15.32
N ASN A 340 -27.16 -10.81 16.61
CA ASN A 340 -27.98 -9.89 17.41
C ASN A 340 -27.32 -8.52 17.52
N LEU A 341 -26.02 -8.49 17.83
CA LEU A 341 -25.27 -7.24 17.91
C LEU A 341 -25.28 -6.49 16.57
N LYS A 342 -24.99 -7.19 15.48
CA LYS A 342 -25.00 -6.62 14.14
C LYS A 342 -26.36 -6.02 13.78
N THR A 343 -27.45 -6.75 14.04
CA THR A 343 -28.83 -6.29 13.80
C THR A 343 -29.18 -5.04 14.61
N ALA A 344 -28.61 -4.86 15.81
CA ALA A 344 -28.86 -3.69 16.63
C ALA A 344 -28.16 -2.41 16.12
N THR A 345 -27.12 -2.57 15.29
CA THR A 345 -26.22 -1.48 14.86
C THR A 345 -26.21 -1.19 13.35
N ASP A 346 -26.89 -2.02 12.55
CA ASP A 346 -27.14 -1.79 11.11
C ASP A 346 -28.34 -0.85 10.90
#